data_AF-A0A3D5FGK0-F1
#
_entry.id   AF-A0A3D5FGK0-F1
#
_cell.length_a   1.000
_cell.length_b   1.000
_cell.length_c   1.000
_cell.angle_alpha   90.00
_cell.angle_beta   90.00
_cell.angle_gamma   90.00
#
_symmetry.space_group_name_H-M   'P 1'
#
loop_
_entity.id
_entity.type
_entity.pdbx_description
1 polymer ?
#
loop_
_entity_poly.entity_id
_entity_poly.type
_entity_poly.pdbx_seq_one_letter_code
_entity_poly.pdbx_strand_id
1 'polypeptide(L)'
;ALKHFHGIERQLLPAKRWGVFAHRVALEHPLVRNINTRFDVPHSRWNEIYPQQMTGAGMLVLVQGEEAGVHLATSADGFRFVYFQGHPEYDSNSLLKEYKREVNRYLAEEVNQYPPYPEHYFQEAALRVLAAYREQVQAAQRSAAPVTAFPENEISVDNTWSDTGKMIFNNWLGTVYQITDRDRRKPFMDGVDPADPLAHVF
;
A
#
# COMPACT_ATOMS: atom_id res chain seq x y z
N ALA A 1 -4.66 6.07 14.87
CA ALA A 1 -5.54 7.02 14.16
C ALA A 1 -6.96 6.49 14.05
N LEU A 2 -7.28 5.53 13.16
CA LEU A 2 -8.65 5.00 12.98
C LEU A 2 -9.38 4.60 14.27
N LYS A 3 -8.77 3.75 15.10
CA LYS A 3 -9.32 3.36 16.42
C LYS A 3 -9.59 4.57 17.33
N HIS A 4 -8.67 5.52 17.38
CA HIS A 4 -8.72 6.65 18.31
C HIS A 4 -9.75 7.71 17.89
N PHE A 5 -9.81 8.05 16.60
CA PHE A 5 -10.68 9.11 16.09
C PHE A 5 -12.04 8.63 15.60
N HIS A 6 -12.17 7.35 15.24
CA HIS A 6 -13.39 6.79 14.63
C HIS A 6 -13.88 5.50 15.30
N GLY A 7 -13.20 5.01 16.35
CA GLY A 7 -13.58 3.76 17.02
C GLY A 7 -13.42 2.50 16.17
N ILE A 8 -12.75 2.58 15.01
CA ILE A 8 -12.61 1.45 14.10
C ILE A 8 -11.42 0.56 14.49
N GLU A 9 -11.72 -0.67 14.86
CA GLU A 9 -10.73 -1.71 15.15
C GLU A 9 -10.26 -2.42 13.88
N ARG A 10 -8.95 -2.73 13.84
CA ARG A 10 -8.35 -3.55 12.78
C ARG A 10 -8.71 -5.01 12.98
N GLN A 11 -8.91 -5.73 11.90
CA GLN A 11 -9.17 -7.16 11.91
C GLN A 11 -7.93 -7.92 11.43
N LEU A 12 -7.53 -8.98 12.14
CA LEU A 12 -6.41 -9.82 11.75
C LEU A 12 -6.78 -10.63 10.50
N LEU A 13 -5.89 -10.65 9.51
CA LEU A 13 -6.03 -11.48 8.31
C LEU A 13 -5.53 -12.91 8.58
N PRO A 14 -6.13 -13.93 7.94
CA PRO A 14 -5.66 -15.32 8.05
C PRO A 14 -4.26 -15.52 7.46
N ALA A 15 -3.85 -14.66 6.52
CA ALA A 15 -2.52 -14.62 5.94
C ALA A 15 -2.10 -13.17 5.67
N LYS A 16 -0.79 -12.92 5.58
CA LYS A 16 -0.26 -11.60 5.23
C LYS A 16 -0.76 -11.21 3.85
N ARG A 17 -1.41 -10.05 3.73
CA ARG A 17 -1.65 -9.41 2.43
C ARG A 17 -0.32 -8.82 1.97
N TRP A 18 0.31 -9.45 0.99
CA TRP A 18 1.68 -9.15 0.61
C TRP A 18 1.90 -9.26 -0.89
N GLY A 19 2.04 -8.13 -1.56
CA GLY A 19 2.08 -8.10 -3.03
C GLY A 19 1.70 -6.74 -3.58
N VAL A 20 1.45 -6.70 -4.88
CA VAL A 20 0.94 -5.54 -5.63
C VAL A 20 -0.45 -5.91 -6.13
N PHE A 21 -1.47 -5.09 -5.88
CA PHE A 21 -2.85 -5.48 -6.14
C PHE A 21 -3.60 -4.42 -6.93
N ALA A 22 -4.48 -4.85 -7.84
CA ALA A 22 -5.33 -3.96 -8.61
C ALA A 22 -6.40 -3.31 -7.73
N HIS A 23 -6.58 -2.01 -7.93
CA HIS A 23 -7.61 -1.20 -7.28
C HIS A 23 -8.36 -0.38 -8.31
N ARG A 24 -9.51 0.15 -7.90
CA ARG A 24 -10.26 1.14 -8.67
C ARG A 24 -10.70 2.32 -7.83
N VAL A 25 -10.86 3.46 -8.48
CA VAL A 25 -11.57 4.61 -7.91
C VAL A 25 -13.05 4.22 -7.71
N ALA A 26 -13.51 4.31 -6.47
CA ALA A 26 -14.88 4.00 -6.04
C ALA A 26 -15.72 5.27 -5.83
N LEU A 27 -15.06 6.39 -5.49
CA LEU A 27 -15.71 7.68 -5.29
C LEU A 27 -14.82 8.78 -5.87
N GLU A 28 -15.40 9.63 -6.72
CA GLU A 28 -14.74 10.83 -7.24
C GLU A 28 -14.38 11.79 -6.10
N HIS A 29 -13.15 12.30 -6.12
CA HIS A 29 -12.62 13.14 -5.06
C HIS A 29 -11.40 13.92 -5.57
N PRO A 30 -11.11 15.14 -5.07
CA PRO A 30 -9.91 15.88 -5.49
C PRO A 30 -8.60 15.09 -5.39
N LEU A 31 -8.49 14.18 -4.41
CA LEU A 31 -7.31 13.32 -4.24
C LEU A 31 -7.09 12.31 -5.37
N VAL A 32 -8.15 11.86 -6.03
CA VAL A 32 -8.11 10.88 -7.14
C VAL A 32 -8.33 11.55 -8.49
N ARG A 33 -8.16 12.87 -8.55
CA ARG A 33 -8.31 13.59 -9.81
C ARG A 33 -7.14 13.29 -10.74
N ASN A 34 -7.43 13.11 -12.03
CA ASN A 34 -6.46 12.88 -13.10
C ASN A 34 -5.53 11.67 -12.85
N ILE A 35 -5.97 10.70 -12.06
CA ILE A 35 -5.33 9.37 -12.00
C ILE A 35 -6.10 8.38 -12.85
N ASN A 36 -5.49 7.23 -13.12
CA ASN A 36 -6.18 6.14 -13.79
C ASN A 36 -7.34 5.63 -12.92
N THR A 37 -8.47 5.30 -13.55
CA THR A 37 -9.63 4.73 -12.85
C THR A 37 -9.34 3.35 -12.25
N ARG A 38 -8.35 2.64 -12.80
CA ARG A 38 -7.77 1.40 -12.30
C ARG A 38 -6.26 1.53 -12.25
N PHE A 39 -5.67 1.07 -11.15
CA PHE A 39 -4.23 1.12 -10.94
C PHE A 39 -3.84 0.14 -9.83
N ASP A 40 -2.57 -0.19 -9.77
CA ASP A 40 -2.05 -1.12 -8.78
C ASP A 40 -1.49 -0.40 -7.55
N VAL A 41 -1.50 -1.09 -6.42
CA VAL A 41 -0.93 -0.59 -5.16
C VAL A 41 -0.24 -1.73 -4.41
N PRO A 42 0.98 -1.52 -3.90
CA PRO A 42 1.62 -2.44 -2.96
C PRO A 42 0.84 -2.54 -1.65
N HIS A 43 0.71 -3.74 -1.10
CA HIS A 43 0.24 -3.98 0.26
C HIS A 43 1.20 -4.92 0.98
N SER A 44 1.48 -4.65 2.26
CA SER A 44 2.31 -5.51 3.10
C SER A 44 1.82 -5.44 4.55
N ARG A 45 0.76 -6.17 4.87
CA ARG A 45 0.08 -6.06 6.17
C ARG A 45 -0.56 -7.36 6.64
N TRP A 46 -0.68 -7.49 7.96
CA TRP A 46 -1.35 -8.61 8.64
C TRP A 46 -2.78 -8.27 9.08
N ASN A 47 -3.18 -7.01 9.00
CA ASN A 47 -4.49 -6.57 9.46
C ASN A 47 -5.21 -5.79 8.36
N GLU A 48 -6.54 -5.79 8.42
CA GLU A 48 -7.47 -5.20 7.47
C GLU A 48 -8.40 -4.22 8.17
N ILE A 49 -8.90 -3.23 7.43
CA ILE A 49 -10.10 -2.48 7.79
C ILE A 49 -11.04 -2.57 6.59
N TYR A 50 -12.22 -3.11 6.81
CA TYR A 50 -13.18 -3.35 5.75
C TYR A 50 -13.91 -2.06 5.35
N PRO A 51 -14.30 -1.91 4.06
CA PRO A 51 -15.02 -0.73 3.58
C PRO A 51 -16.24 -0.38 4.44
N GLN A 52 -17.00 -1.39 4.86
CA GLN A 52 -18.22 -1.23 5.67
C GLN A 52 -17.94 -0.64 7.05
N GLN A 53 -16.77 -0.92 7.63
CA GLN A 53 -16.38 -0.30 8.90
C GLN A 53 -16.12 1.20 8.73
N MET A 54 -15.52 1.60 7.61
CA MET A 54 -15.25 3.01 7.31
C MET A 54 -16.53 3.76 6.94
N THR A 55 -17.33 3.21 6.02
CA THR A 55 -18.60 3.86 5.61
C THR A 55 -19.61 3.92 6.75
N GLY A 56 -19.67 2.89 7.62
CA GLY A 56 -20.49 2.90 8.83
C GLY A 56 -20.08 3.96 9.86
N ALA A 57 -18.83 4.44 9.81
CA ALA A 57 -18.34 5.56 10.61
C ALA A 57 -18.45 6.92 9.90
N GLY A 58 -19.17 6.99 8.76
CA GLY A 58 -19.35 8.20 7.97
C GLY A 58 -18.14 8.62 7.13
N MET A 59 -17.13 7.75 7.00
CA MET A 59 -15.94 8.02 6.19
C MET A 59 -16.19 7.78 4.70
N LEU A 60 -15.38 8.41 3.86
CA LEU A 60 -15.45 8.28 2.40
C LEU A 60 -14.38 7.30 1.92
N VAL A 61 -14.78 6.16 1.35
CA VAL A 61 -13.85 5.20 0.73
C VAL A 61 -13.65 5.60 -0.74
N LEU A 62 -12.46 6.08 -1.07
CA LEU A 62 -12.15 6.65 -2.39
C LEU A 62 -11.62 5.60 -3.37
N VAL A 63 -10.78 4.68 -2.87
CA VAL A 63 -10.14 3.65 -3.70
C VAL A 63 -10.18 2.32 -2.95
N GLN A 64 -10.63 1.27 -3.65
CA GLN A 64 -10.64 -0.11 -3.14
C GLN A 64 -10.43 -1.12 -4.27
N GLY A 65 -9.94 -2.30 -3.90
CA GLY A 65 -9.77 -3.46 -4.78
C GLY A 65 -10.52 -4.68 -4.24
N GLU A 66 -10.84 -5.62 -5.13
CA GLU A 66 -11.56 -6.85 -4.76
C GLU A 66 -10.71 -7.76 -3.87
N GLU A 67 -9.43 -7.93 -4.22
CA GLU A 67 -8.49 -8.73 -3.43
C GLU A 67 -7.98 -7.94 -2.22
N ALA A 68 -7.44 -6.73 -2.45
CA ALA A 68 -6.69 -5.98 -1.46
C ALA A 68 -7.52 -5.11 -0.50
N GLY A 69 -8.83 -5.01 -0.68
CA GLY A 69 -9.71 -4.20 0.16
C GLY A 69 -9.51 -2.71 -0.05
N VAL A 70 -9.71 -1.91 1.01
CA VAL A 70 -9.55 -0.45 0.94
C VAL A 70 -8.09 -0.10 0.67
N HIS A 71 -7.85 0.88 -0.20
CA HIS A 71 -6.54 1.53 -0.34
C HIS A 71 -6.56 2.94 0.26
N LEU A 72 -7.50 3.78 -0.17
CA LEU A 72 -7.57 5.20 0.17
C LEU A 72 -8.96 5.54 0.70
N ALA A 73 -9.01 6.19 1.86
CA ALA A 73 -10.23 6.73 2.44
C ALA A 73 -9.96 8.07 3.14
N THR A 74 -11.00 8.86 3.33
CA THR A 74 -10.93 10.14 4.05
C THR A 74 -11.98 10.22 5.15
N SER A 75 -11.81 11.15 6.09
CA SER A 75 -12.88 11.50 7.05
C SER A 75 -14.13 12.03 6.32
N ALA A 76 -15.24 12.16 7.05
CA ALA A 76 -16.53 12.58 6.48
C ALA A 76 -16.49 13.91 5.72
N ASP A 77 -15.61 14.84 6.14
CA ASP A 77 -15.37 16.13 5.49
C ASP A 77 -14.43 16.06 4.28
N GLY A 78 -14.00 14.85 3.89
CA GLY A 78 -13.12 14.59 2.76
C GLY A 78 -11.65 14.97 2.94
N PHE A 79 -11.29 15.70 4.00
CA PHE A 79 -9.99 16.38 4.03
C PHE A 79 -9.15 16.15 5.29
N ARG A 80 -9.72 16.35 6.50
CA ARG A 80 -8.93 16.43 7.75
C ARG A 80 -8.10 15.17 8.03
N PHE A 81 -8.63 14.00 7.69
CA PHE A 81 -7.89 12.75 7.77
C PHE A 81 -7.89 12.06 6.42
N VAL A 82 -6.68 11.66 5.98
CA VAL A 82 -6.45 10.82 4.81
C VAL A 82 -5.81 9.52 5.29
N TYR A 83 -6.41 8.40 4.91
CA TYR A 83 -6.03 7.07 5.37
C TYR A 83 -5.60 6.20 4.19
N PHE A 84 -4.41 5.62 4.33
CA PHE A 84 -3.89 4.61 3.41
C PHE A 84 -3.79 3.25 4.11
N GLN A 85 -4.23 2.20 3.43
CA GLN A 85 -4.02 0.80 3.83
C GLN A 85 -2.93 0.11 3.00
N GLY A 86 -2.72 0.59 1.77
CA GLY A 86 -1.60 0.17 0.93
C GLY A 86 -0.43 1.15 1.00
N HIS A 87 0.62 0.87 0.23
CA HIS A 87 1.88 1.59 0.25
C HIS A 87 2.22 2.19 -1.13
N PRO A 88 1.51 3.25 -1.56
CA PRO A 88 1.78 3.89 -2.85
C PRO A 88 3.16 4.59 -2.88
N GLU A 89 3.79 4.77 -1.72
CA GLU A 89 5.12 5.35 -1.53
C GLU A 89 6.28 4.38 -1.75
N TYR A 90 6.02 3.07 -1.83
CA TYR A 90 7.08 2.08 -1.96
C TYR A 90 7.89 2.25 -3.25
N ASP A 91 9.22 2.16 -3.14
CA ASP A 91 10.08 1.98 -4.31
C ASP A 91 9.84 0.64 -4.98
N SER A 92 10.22 0.53 -6.26
CA SER A 92 10.11 -0.71 -7.03
C SER A 92 10.72 -1.92 -6.34
N ASN A 93 11.83 -1.76 -5.59
CA ASN A 93 12.52 -2.85 -4.89
C ASN A 93 12.08 -3.08 -3.43
N SER A 94 11.06 -2.39 -2.92
CA SER A 94 10.67 -2.46 -1.50
C SER A 94 10.20 -3.86 -1.13
N LEU A 95 9.29 -4.46 -1.92
CA LEU A 95 8.82 -5.82 -1.69
C LEU A 95 9.91 -6.88 -1.94
N LEU A 96 10.84 -6.63 -2.87
CA LEU A 96 12.02 -7.49 -3.08
C LEU A 96 12.92 -7.52 -1.83
N LYS A 97 13.17 -6.37 -1.20
CA LYS A 97 13.93 -6.30 0.06
C LYS A 97 13.22 -7.05 1.19
N GLU A 98 11.90 -6.92 1.29
CA GLU A 98 11.11 -7.71 2.24
C GLU A 98 11.23 -9.21 1.96
N TYR A 99 11.11 -9.62 0.69
CA TYR A 99 11.20 -11.03 0.30
C TYR A 99 12.59 -11.62 0.57
N LYS A 100 13.65 -10.91 0.19
CA LYS A 100 15.05 -11.27 0.52
C LYS A 100 15.24 -11.44 2.02
N ARG A 101 14.66 -10.55 2.84
CA ARG A 101 14.72 -10.70 4.30
C ARG A 101 14.06 -11.99 4.77
N GLU A 102 12.86 -12.34 4.28
CA GLU A 102 12.21 -13.59 4.68
C GLU A 102 13.00 -14.83 4.24
N VAL A 103 13.64 -14.79 3.07
CA VAL A 103 14.54 -15.84 2.60
C VAL A 103 15.77 -15.96 3.51
N ASN A 104 16.36 -14.85 3.93
CA ASN A 104 17.49 -14.85 4.85
C ASN A 104 17.12 -15.41 6.23
N ARG A 105 15.91 -15.12 6.73
CA ARG A 105 15.40 -15.69 7.98
C ARG A 105 15.25 -17.21 7.87
N TYR A 106 14.82 -17.71 6.70
CA TYR A 106 14.78 -19.15 6.44
C TYR A 106 16.18 -19.78 6.41
N LEU A 107 17.15 -19.11 5.76
CA LEU A 107 18.55 -19.55 5.74
C LEU A 107 19.20 -19.55 7.13
N ALA A 108 18.80 -18.62 8.00
CA ALA A 108 19.23 -18.54 9.39
C ALA A 108 18.46 -19.47 10.34
N GLU A 109 17.58 -20.33 9.81
CA GLU A 109 16.74 -21.26 10.58
C GLU A 109 15.79 -20.57 11.60
N GLU A 110 15.51 -19.29 11.42
CA GLU A 110 14.54 -18.55 12.24
C GLU A 110 13.08 -18.89 11.89
N VAL A 111 12.86 -19.38 10.67
CA VAL A 111 11.57 -19.86 10.17
C VAL A 111 11.74 -21.19 9.46
N ASN A 112 10.77 -22.09 9.66
CA ASN A 112 10.86 -23.47 9.19
C ASN A 112 10.38 -23.66 7.74
N GLN A 113 9.81 -22.62 7.13
CA GLN A 113 9.23 -22.67 5.80
C GLN A 113 9.85 -21.61 4.91
N TYR A 114 10.22 -22.00 3.70
CA TYR A 114 10.67 -21.06 2.68
C TYR A 114 9.50 -20.12 2.34
N PRO A 115 9.72 -18.79 2.30
CA PRO A 115 8.62 -17.84 2.16
C PRO A 115 7.92 -17.96 0.80
N PRO A 116 6.59 -17.71 0.73
CA PRO A 116 5.91 -17.54 -0.54
C PRO A 116 6.40 -16.28 -1.26
N TYR A 117 6.07 -16.14 -2.53
CA TYR A 117 6.32 -14.89 -3.27
C TYR A 117 5.28 -13.83 -2.89
N PRO A 118 5.64 -12.53 -2.90
CA PRO A 118 4.65 -11.47 -2.89
C PRO A 118 3.76 -11.59 -4.14
N GLU A 119 2.45 -11.51 -3.94
CA GLU A 119 1.45 -11.69 -4.99
C GLU A 119 1.56 -10.59 -6.06
N HIS A 120 1.43 -10.99 -7.33
CA HIS A 120 1.47 -10.13 -8.53
C HIS A 120 2.66 -9.14 -8.62
N TYR A 121 3.78 -9.41 -7.94
CA TYR A 121 4.94 -8.52 -7.91
C TYR A 121 6.06 -8.94 -8.87
N PHE A 122 6.35 -10.24 -8.94
CA PHE A 122 7.43 -10.77 -9.79
C PHE A 122 6.89 -11.20 -11.16
N GLN A 123 7.61 -10.80 -12.21
CA GLN A 123 7.38 -11.29 -13.57
C GLN A 123 7.90 -12.74 -13.74
N GLU A 124 7.46 -13.42 -14.80
CA GLU A 124 7.87 -14.80 -15.10
C GLU A 124 9.40 -14.98 -15.18
N ALA A 125 10.13 -14.00 -15.72
CA ALA A 125 11.59 -14.06 -15.79
C ALA A 125 12.23 -14.06 -14.39
N ALA A 126 11.80 -13.15 -13.51
CA ALA A 126 12.23 -13.10 -12.13
C ALA A 126 11.85 -14.37 -11.36
N LEU A 127 10.64 -14.89 -11.56
CA LEU A 127 10.18 -16.12 -10.91
C LEU A 127 11.06 -17.34 -11.27
N ARG A 128 11.55 -17.43 -12.52
CA ARG A 128 12.48 -18.51 -12.91
C ARG A 128 13.81 -18.42 -12.15
N VAL A 129 14.38 -17.23 -12.02
CA VAL A 129 15.61 -17.00 -11.25
C VAL A 129 15.40 -17.35 -9.77
N LEU A 130 14.30 -16.88 -9.18
CA LEU A 130 13.98 -17.13 -7.77
C LEU A 130 13.65 -18.60 -7.49
N ALA A 131 13.01 -19.31 -8.43
CA ALA A 131 12.75 -20.74 -8.31
C ALA A 131 14.05 -21.55 -8.31
N ALA A 132 14.98 -21.25 -9.24
CA ALA A 132 16.30 -21.89 -9.26
C ALA A 132 17.08 -21.63 -7.97
N TYR A 133 17.04 -20.38 -7.46
CA TYR A 133 17.67 -20.03 -6.19
C TYR A 133 17.03 -20.81 -5.01
N ARG A 134 15.70 -20.92 -4.97
CA ARG A 134 15.00 -21.71 -3.94
C ARG A 134 15.45 -23.18 -3.95
N GLU A 135 15.52 -23.80 -5.13
CA GLU A 135 15.97 -25.20 -5.26
C GLU A 135 17.39 -25.37 -4.75
N GLN A 136 18.29 -24.45 -5.09
CA GLN A 136 19.66 -24.44 -4.61
C GLN A 136 19.73 -24.31 -3.08
N VAL A 137 18.98 -23.36 -2.49
CA VAL A 137 18.90 -23.16 -1.04
C VAL A 137 18.45 -24.45 -0.33
N GLN A 138 17.37 -25.07 -0.81
CA GLN A 138 16.81 -26.29 -0.22
C GLN A 138 17.72 -27.52 -0.41
N ALA A 139 18.48 -27.59 -1.50
CA ALA A 139 19.50 -28.61 -1.69
C ALA A 139 20.67 -28.41 -0.72
N ALA A 140 21.16 -27.17 -0.58
CA ALA A 140 22.27 -26.81 0.28
C ALA A 140 22.00 -27.08 1.77
N GLN A 141 20.78 -26.81 2.26
CA GLN A 141 20.40 -27.15 3.63
C GLN A 141 20.41 -28.67 3.90
N ARG A 142 20.11 -29.51 2.90
CA ARG A 142 20.14 -30.98 3.05
C ARG A 142 21.56 -31.55 3.04
N SER A 143 22.49 -30.89 2.34
CA SER A 143 23.87 -31.36 2.18
C SER A 143 24.90 -30.56 2.97
N ALA A 144 24.46 -29.58 3.78
CA ALA A 144 25.31 -28.61 4.48
C ALA A 144 26.30 -27.88 3.54
N ALA A 145 25.89 -27.62 2.30
CA ALA A 145 26.69 -26.92 1.30
C ALA A 145 26.54 -25.38 1.46
N PRO A 146 27.52 -24.58 1.01
CA PRO A 146 27.39 -23.13 1.00
C PRO A 146 26.32 -22.68 -0.01
N VAL A 147 25.51 -21.69 0.39
CA VAL A 147 24.51 -21.03 -0.46
C VAL A 147 25.15 -19.81 -1.12
N THR A 148 24.84 -19.56 -2.39
CA THR A 148 25.27 -18.35 -3.10
C THR A 148 24.54 -17.10 -2.59
N ALA A 149 25.04 -15.92 -2.93
CA ALA A 149 24.33 -14.69 -2.61
C ALA A 149 22.96 -14.65 -3.31
N PHE A 150 21.98 -14.04 -2.64
CA PHE A 150 20.65 -13.83 -3.21
C PHE A 150 20.73 -13.02 -4.53
N PRO A 151 20.12 -13.45 -5.63
CA PRO A 151 20.36 -12.92 -6.98
C PRO A 151 19.59 -11.62 -7.25
N GLU A 152 19.63 -10.64 -6.35
CA GLU A 152 18.82 -9.41 -6.45
C GLU A 152 19.08 -8.58 -7.71
N ASN A 153 20.30 -8.62 -8.25
CA ASN A 153 20.68 -7.88 -9.45
C ASN A 153 20.08 -8.47 -10.75
N GLU A 154 19.54 -9.68 -10.69
CA GLU A 154 18.90 -10.37 -11.82
C GLU A 154 17.36 -10.22 -11.79
N ILE A 155 16.82 -9.57 -10.75
CA ILE A 155 15.39 -9.42 -10.54
C ILE A 155 14.95 -8.03 -11.03
N SER A 156 14.19 -8.02 -12.13
CA SER A 156 13.46 -6.85 -12.61
C SER A 156 11.98 -6.94 -12.24
N VAL A 157 11.37 -5.80 -11.94
CA VAL A 157 9.97 -5.68 -11.56
C VAL A 157 9.35 -4.47 -12.26
N ASP A 158 8.10 -4.62 -12.70
CA ASP A 158 7.36 -3.49 -13.25
C ASP A 158 6.82 -2.62 -12.12
N ASN A 159 7.04 -1.32 -12.24
CA ASN A 159 6.49 -0.37 -11.30
C ASN A 159 5.16 0.16 -11.84
N THR A 160 4.07 -0.45 -11.40
CA THR A 160 2.71 -0.13 -11.87
C THR A 160 1.96 0.84 -10.95
N TRP A 161 2.58 1.31 -9.86
CA TRP A 161 1.92 2.11 -8.82
C TRP A 161 2.50 3.50 -8.63
N SER A 162 3.79 3.73 -8.90
CA SER A 162 4.49 4.94 -8.44
C SER A 162 3.95 6.23 -9.03
N ASP A 163 3.57 6.26 -10.30
CA ASP A 163 3.08 7.50 -10.92
C ASP A 163 1.71 7.89 -10.38
N THR A 164 0.81 6.92 -10.21
CA THR A 164 -0.48 7.15 -9.54
C THR A 164 -0.27 7.56 -8.08
N GLY A 165 0.65 6.90 -7.37
CA GLY A 165 1.00 7.26 -5.99
C GLY A 165 1.44 8.72 -5.88
N LYS A 166 2.40 9.15 -6.71
CA LYS A 166 2.85 10.55 -6.78
C LYS A 166 1.71 11.51 -7.07
N MET A 167 0.81 11.16 -7.99
CA MET A 167 -0.35 12.01 -8.31
C MET A 167 -1.30 12.17 -7.13
N ILE A 168 -1.58 11.11 -6.37
CA ILE A 168 -2.40 11.20 -5.15
C ILE A 168 -1.76 12.14 -4.12
N PHE A 169 -0.44 12.02 -3.89
CA PHE A 169 0.28 12.92 -2.99
C PHE A 169 0.30 14.37 -3.50
N ASN A 170 0.49 14.57 -4.80
CA ASN A 170 0.45 15.91 -5.41
C ASN A 170 -0.93 16.55 -5.27
N ASN A 171 -2.00 15.78 -5.53
CA ASN A 171 -3.36 16.24 -5.34
C ASN A 171 -3.60 16.61 -3.87
N TRP A 172 -3.13 15.79 -2.93
CA TRP A 172 -3.24 16.09 -1.49
C TRP A 172 -2.51 17.37 -1.08
N LEU A 173 -1.27 17.56 -1.55
CA LEU A 173 -0.52 18.79 -1.28
C LEU A 173 -1.21 20.01 -1.92
N GLY A 174 -1.78 19.82 -3.12
CA GLY A 174 -2.57 20.83 -3.81
C GLY A 174 -3.82 21.24 -3.03
N THR A 175 -4.57 20.29 -2.46
CA THR A 175 -5.74 20.60 -1.63
C THR A 175 -5.33 21.33 -0.35
N VAL A 176 -4.28 20.87 0.33
CA VAL A 176 -3.74 21.55 1.53
C VAL A 176 -3.38 22.99 1.21
N TYR A 177 -2.66 23.23 0.12
CA TYR A 177 -2.26 24.56 -0.30
C TYR A 177 -3.44 25.50 -0.59
N GLN A 178 -4.53 24.96 -1.16
CA GLN A 178 -5.68 25.75 -1.57
C GLN A 178 -6.61 26.15 -0.42
N ILE A 179 -6.67 25.36 0.66
CA ILE A 179 -7.72 25.51 1.68
C ILE A 179 -7.22 25.79 3.10
N THR A 180 -5.97 25.46 3.41
CA THR A 180 -5.44 25.63 4.78
C THR A 180 -4.82 27.01 5.00
N ASP A 181 -5.00 27.59 6.18
CA ASP A 181 -4.45 28.91 6.50
C ASP A 181 -2.92 28.84 6.71
N ARG A 182 -2.22 29.94 6.43
CA ARG A 182 -0.78 30.09 6.72
C ARG A 182 -0.53 30.26 8.21
N ASP A 183 -1.48 30.83 8.95
CA ASP A 183 -1.48 30.88 10.41
C ASP A 183 -1.88 29.51 10.96
N ARG A 184 -0.90 28.80 11.52
CA ARG A 184 -1.06 27.45 12.09
C ARG A 184 -2.10 27.33 13.22
N ARG A 185 -2.61 28.45 13.73
CA ARG A 185 -3.68 28.49 14.74
C ARG A 185 -5.07 28.39 14.12
N LYS A 186 -5.18 28.63 12.80
CA LYS A 186 -6.40 28.46 12.02
C LYS A 186 -6.25 27.22 11.14
N PRO A 187 -7.22 26.28 11.16
CA PRO A 187 -7.15 25.10 10.30
C PRO A 187 -7.38 25.43 8.82
N PHE A 188 -8.23 26.42 8.53
CA PHE A 188 -8.67 26.77 7.18
C PHE A 188 -8.60 28.28 6.95
N MET A 189 -8.44 28.67 5.68
CA MET A 189 -8.53 30.05 5.23
C MET A 189 -9.93 30.63 5.47
N ASP A 190 -10.03 31.96 5.55
CA ASP A 190 -11.31 32.63 5.71
C ASP A 190 -12.24 32.31 4.52
N GLY A 191 -13.49 31.93 4.81
CA GLY A 191 -14.50 31.56 3.80
C GLY A 191 -14.59 30.05 3.48
N VAL A 192 -13.70 29.22 3.99
CA VAL A 192 -13.80 27.75 3.90
C VAL A 192 -14.73 27.23 4.99
N ASP A 193 -15.77 26.47 4.62
CA ASP A 193 -16.63 25.78 5.58
C ASP A 193 -15.88 24.56 6.18
N PRO A 194 -15.62 24.51 7.49
CA PRO A 194 -14.96 23.36 8.11
C PRO A 194 -15.73 22.03 7.98
N ALA A 195 -17.05 22.07 7.76
CA ALA A 195 -17.88 20.90 7.54
C ALA A 195 -17.80 20.37 6.10
N ASP A 196 -17.49 21.24 5.13
CA ASP A 196 -17.32 20.91 3.72
C ASP A 196 -16.14 21.69 3.10
N PRO A 197 -14.90 21.38 3.54
CA PRO A 197 -13.72 22.19 3.19
C PRO A 197 -13.32 22.07 1.72
N LEU A 198 -13.89 21.12 0.98
CA LEU A 198 -13.58 20.86 -0.43
C LEU A 198 -14.63 21.43 -1.40
N ALA A 199 -15.68 22.10 -0.91
CA ALA A 199 -16.79 22.63 -1.72
C ALA A 199 -16.36 23.50 -2.92
N HIS A 200 -15.19 24.13 -2.84
CA HIS A 200 -14.66 25.04 -3.86
C HIS A 200 -13.40 24.52 -4.56
N VAL A 201 -12.97 23.30 -4.23
CA VAL A 201 -11.83 22.65 -4.87
C VAL A 201 -12.35 21.82 -6.04
N PHE A 202 -12.27 22.40 -7.24
CA PHE A 202 -12.65 21.74 -8.49
C PHE A 202 -11.45 21.17 -9.22
#